data_AF-A0A850B3F0-F1
#
_entry.id   AF-A0A850B3F0-F1
#
_cell.length_a   1.000
_cell.length_b   1.000
_cell.length_c   1.000
_cell.angle_alpha   90.00
_cell.angle_beta   90.00
_cell.angle_gamma   90.00
#
_symmetry.space_group_name_H-M   'P 1'
#
loop_
_entity.id
_entity.type
_entity.pdbx_description
1 polymer ?
#
loop_
_entity_poly.entity_id
_entity_poly.type
_entity_poly.pdbx_seq_one_letter_code
_entity_poly.pdbx_strand_id
1 'polypeptide(L)'
;MFNLNLMSIEAFRIYALCASVLALNLLVLSGMVGGARARTKSFSNPEDAKDKTAPPDATEHPDVARINRAHRNALENIPIFWAIGFIYVLAGASATGAKAYFITFTAARIIHSIVHIKALQPWRSISYGIGSLCIAGMIVQIGIAAFR
;
A
#
# COMPACT_ATOMS: atom_id res chain seq x y z
N MET A 1 -2.28 -17.20 33.66
CA MET A 1 -1.61 -16.83 32.38
C MET A 1 -2.63 -16.08 31.55
N PHE A 2 -2.54 -14.74 31.46
CA PHE A 2 -3.47 -13.96 30.63
C PHE A 2 -3.23 -14.32 29.17
N ASN A 3 -4.24 -14.91 28.52
CA ASN A 3 -4.15 -15.27 27.11
C ASN A 3 -4.45 -14.02 26.28
N LEU A 4 -3.42 -13.35 25.77
CA LEU A 4 -3.54 -12.08 25.05
C LEU A 4 -4.02 -12.35 23.61
N ASN A 5 -5.32 -12.62 23.45
CA ASN A 5 -5.90 -12.80 22.12
C ASN A 5 -6.17 -11.43 21.47
N LEU A 6 -5.26 -10.94 20.63
CA LEU A 6 -5.41 -9.66 19.92
C LEU A 6 -6.71 -9.59 19.09
N MET A 7 -7.24 -10.72 18.61
CA MET A 7 -8.49 -10.76 17.84
C MET A 7 -9.73 -10.43 18.68
N SER A 8 -9.62 -10.44 20.01
CA SER A 8 -10.68 -9.93 20.89
C SER A 8 -10.84 -8.40 20.78
N ILE A 9 -9.78 -7.68 20.41
CA ILE A 9 -9.76 -6.22 20.27
C ILE A 9 -10.38 -5.82 18.93
N GLU A 10 -11.48 -5.06 18.95
CA GLU A 10 -12.17 -4.67 17.72
C GLU A 10 -11.29 -3.86 16.77
N ALA A 11 -10.51 -2.90 17.31
CA ALA A 11 -9.57 -2.11 16.52
C ALA A 11 -8.54 -3.00 15.80
N PHE A 12 -8.03 -4.04 16.47
CA PHE A 12 -7.09 -4.99 15.86
C PHE A 12 -7.72 -5.80 14.74
N ARG A 13 -8.98 -6.26 14.88
CA ARG A 13 -9.67 -6.98 13.80
C ARG A 13 -9.77 -6.14 12.52
N ILE A 14 -10.12 -4.86 12.67
CA ILE A 14 -10.22 -3.92 11.55
C ILE A 14 -8.84 -3.68 10.94
N TYR A 15 -7.82 -3.47 11.78
CA TYR A 15 -6.44 -3.35 11.33
C TYR A 15 -5.99 -4.58 10.54
N ALA A 16 -6.19 -5.78 11.05
CA ALA A 16 -5.76 -7.03 10.43
C ALA A 16 -6.42 -7.23 9.05
N LEU A 17 -7.73 -6.94 8.93
CA LEU A 17 -8.43 -6.97 7.65
C LEU A 17 -7.84 -5.96 6.66
N CYS A 18 -7.68 -4.71 7.08
CA CYS A 18 -7.13 -3.64 6.25
C CYS A 18 -5.69 -3.93 5.81
N ALA A 19 -4.84 -4.38 6.74
CA ALA A 19 -3.46 -4.77 6.48
C ALA A 19 -3.38 -5.91 5.46
N SER A 20 -4.27 -6.91 5.56
CA SER A 20 -4.35 -8.03 4.62
C SER A 20 -4.78 -7.59 3.23
N VAL A 21 -5.78 -6.70 3.13
CA VAL A 21 -6.22 -6.12 1.84
C VAL A 21 -5.10 -5.31 1.18
N LEU A 22 -4.35 -4.53 1.96
CA LEU A 22 -3.21 -3.77 1.45
C LEU A 22 -2.06 -4.67 1.01
N ALA A 23 -1.81 -5.77 1.72
CA ALA A 23 -0.84 -6.79 1.30
C ALA A 23 -1.24 -7.41 -0.04
N LEU A 24 -2.52 -7.74 -0.20
CA LEU A 24 -3.06 -8.23 -1.48
C LEU A 24 -2.88 -7.19 -2.60
N ASN A 25 -3.09 -5.90 -2.32
CA ASN A 25 -2.85 -4.84 -3.30
C ASN A 25 -1.38 -4.79 -3.76
N LEU A 26 -0.42 -4.97 -2.85
CA LEU A 26 1.00 -5.08 -3.22
C LEU A 26 1.27 -6.30 -4.12
N LEU A 27 0.72 -7.47 -3.76
CA LEU A 27 0.86 -8.68 -4.57
C LEU A 27 0.27 -8.51 -5.97
N VAL A 28 -0.91 -7.90 -6.08
CA VAL A 28 -1.56 -7.60 -7.37
C VAL A 28 -0.69 -6.65 -8.19
N LEU A 29 -0.20 -5.56 -7.61
CA LEU A 29 0.66 -4.61 -8.32
C LEU A 29 1.96 -5.26 -8.81
N SER A 30 2.61 -6.08 -7.97
CA SER A 30 3.79 -6.85 -8.36
C SER A 30 3.49 -7.81 -9.51
N GLY A 31 2.37 -8.55 -9.43
CA GLY A 31 1.93 -9.44 -10.52
C GLY A 31 1.63 -8.67 -11.82
N MET A 32 1.03 -7.48 -11.73
CA MET A 32 0.77 -6.62 -12.89
C MET A 32 2.06 -6.14 -13.56
N VAL A 33 3.12 -5.83 -12.79
CA VAL A 33 4.44 -5.51 -13.35
C VAL A 33 4.97 -6.70 -14.15
N GLY A 34 4.98 -7.90 -13.57
CA GLY A 34 5.44 -9.11 -14.26
C GLY A 34 4.63 -9.40 -15.53
N GLY A 35 3.31 -9.30 -15.46
CA GLY A 35 2.43 -9.47 -16.62
C GLY A 35 2.62 -8.41 -17.71
N ALA A 36 2.88 -7.15 -17.34
CA ALA A 36 3.17 -6.09 -18.30
C ALA A 36 4.52 -6.31 -19.01
N ARG A 37 5.54 -6.75 -18.29
CA ARG A 37 6.85 -7.12 -18.85
C ARG A 37 6.72 -8.28 -19.85
N ALA A 38 6.00 -9.33 -19.47
CA ALA A 38 5.74 -10.47 -20.36
C ALA A 38 5.00 -10.07 -21.64
N ARG A 39 4.00 -9.18 -21.55
CA ARG A 39 3.22 -8.69 -22.71
C ARG A 39 4.04 -7.79 -23.64
N THR A 40 4.85 -6.90 -23.06
CA THR A 40 5.61 -5.90 -23.82
C THR A 40 6.97 -6.42 -24.28
N LYS A 41 7.38 -7.62 -23.81
CA LYS A 41 8.73 -8.18 -23.98
C LYS A 41 9.85 -7.26 -23.45
N SER A 42 9.49 -6.29 -22.59
CA SER A 42 10.43 -5.39 -21.93
C SER A 42 10.86 -6.04 -20.61
N PHE A 43 11.95 -6.80 -20.67
CA PHE A 43 12.57 -7.42 -19.51
C PHE A 43 13.79 -6.61 -19.08
N SER A 44 13.95 -6.39 -17.77
CA SER A 44 15.14 -5.67 -17.26
C SER A 44 16.37 -6.56 -17.22
N ASN A 45 16.16 -7.86 -17.07
CA ASN A 45 17.22 -8.83 -16.96
C ASN A 45 17.40 -9.56 -18.29
N PRO A 46 18.64 -9.73 -18.78
CA PRO A 46 18.90 -10.37 -20.06
C PRO A 46 18.52 -11.86 -20.08
N GLU A 47 18.52 -12.55 -18.94
CA GLU A 47 18.14 -13.97 -18.85
C GLU A 47 16.64 -14.22 -19.11
N ASP A 48 15.79 -13.22 -18.88
CA ASP A 48 14.34 -13.30 -19.09
C ASP A 48 13.94 -13.07 -20.56
N ALA A 49 14.86 -12.52 -21.36
CA ALA A 49 14.63 -12.28 -22.78
C ALA A 49 14.69 -13.61 -23.56
N LYS A 50 13.67 -13.89 -24.37
CA LYS A 50 13.67 -15.04 -25.29
C LYS A 50 14.81 -14.97 -26.31
N ASP A 51 15.13 -13.75 -26.73
CA ASP A 51 16.29 -13.48 -27.57
C ASP A 51 17.41 -12.92 -26.70
N LYS A 52 18.38 -13.77 -26.37
CA LYS A 52 19.55 -13.41 -25.56
C LYS A 52 20.58 -12.57 -26.32
N THR A 53 20.38 -12.37 -27.62
CA THR A 53 21.28 -11.59 -28.48
C THR A 53 20.81 -10.15 -28.67
N ALA A 54 19.54 -9.86 -28.37
CA ALA A 54 19.03 -8.51 -28.34
C ALA A 54 19.60 -7.78 -27.10
N PRO A 55 20.17 -6.57 -27.25
CA PRO A 55 20.58 -5.78 -26.09
C PRO A 55 19.36 -5.55 -25.18
N PRO A 56 19.54 -5.54 -23.85
CA PRO A 56 18.45 -5.17 -22.93
C PRO A 56 17.83 -3.87 -23.41
N ASP A 57 16.50 -3.83 -23.48
CA ASP A 57 15.78 -2.64 -23.89
C ASP A 57 16.16 -1.51 -22.92
N ALA A 58 17.03 -0.59 -23.35
CA ALA A 58 17.64 0.42 -22.48
C ALA A 58 16.58 1.35 -21.85
N THR A 59 15.40 1.39 -22.46
CA THR A 59 14.23 2.14 -22.01
C THR A 59 13.09 1.18 -21.64
N GLU A 60 12.75 1.12 -20.36
CA GLU A 60 11.59 0.38 -19.84
C GLU A 60 10.29 0.85 -20.51
N HIS A 61 9.44 -0.09 -20.96
CA HIS A 61 8.19 0.24 -21.62
C HIS A 61 7.32 1.17 -20.74
N PRO A 62 6.69 2.25 -21.29
CA PRO A 62 5.97 3.24 -20.49
C PRO A 62 4.91 2.67 -19.55
N ASP A 63 4.21 1.61 -19.97
CA ASP A 63 3.21 0.91 -19.14
C ASP A 63 3.85 0.17 -17.96
N VAL A 64 4.97 -0.51 -18.18
CA VAL A 64 5.73 -1.19 -17.11
C VAL A 64 6.22 -0.14 -16.12
N ALA A 65 6.84 0.95 -16.60
CA ALA A 65 7.32 2.05 -15.77
C ALA A 65 6.19 2.72 -14.96
N ARG A 66 4.97 2.79 -15.52
CA ARG A 66 3.81 3.34 -14.80
C ARG A 66 3.33 2.42 -13.68
N ILE A 67 3.18 1.12 -13.96
CA ILE A 67 2.77 0.15 -12.92
C ILE A 67 3.87 0.07 -11.84
N ASN A 68 5.14 0.09 -12.22
CA ASN A 68 6.27 0.14 -11.29
C ASN A 68 6.23 1.39 -10.38
N ARG A 69 5.90 2.56 -10.91
CA ARG A 69 5.70 3.77 -10.08
C ARG A 69 4.54 3.61 -9.10
N ALA A 70 3.43 2.99 -9.52
CA ALA A 70 2.31 2.70 -8.64
C ALA A 70 2.67 1.70 -7.54
N HIS A 71 3.40 0.64 -7.89
CA HIS A 71 3.91 -0.35 -6.95
C HIS A 71 4.89 0.25 -5.95
N ARG A 72 5.87 1.04 -6.42
CA ARG A 72 6.84 1.72 -5.55
C ARG A 72 6.15 2.67 -4.58
N ASN A 73 5.19 3.47 -5.04
CA ASN A 73 4.44 4.34 -4.13
C ASN A 73 3.62 3.54 -3.10
N ALA A 74 3.08 2.37 -3.47
CA ALA A 74 2.43 1.48 -2.52
C ALA A 74 3.42 0.93 -1.48
N LEU A 75 4.63 0.53 -1.89
CA LEU A 75 5.72 0.10 -1.00
C LEU A 75 6.23 1.21 -0.07
N GLU A 76 6.18 2.47 -0.49
CA GLU A 76 6.56 3.60 0.37
C GLU A 76 5.51 3.89 1.46
N ASN A 77 4.23 3.57 1.23
CA ASN A 77 3.13 4.02 2.11
C ASN A 77 2.50 2.88 2.96
N ILE A 78 2.35 1.68 2.40
CA ILE A 78 1.68 0.57 3.08
C ILE A 78 2.48 0.08 4.30
N PRO A 79 3.81 -0.07 4.24
CA PRO A 79 4.60 -0.43 5.43
C PRO A 79 4.51 0.60 6.54
N ILE A 80 4.45 1.90 6.22
CA ILE A 80 4.22 2.95 7.21
C ILE A 80 2.87 2.74 7.90
N PHE A 81 1.81 2.43 7.14
CA PHE A 81 0.51 2.09 7.71
C PHE A 81 0.56 0.85 8.59
N TRP A 82 1.25 -0.22 8.17
CA TRP A 82 1.35 -1.42 8.99
C TRP A 82 2.02 -1.11 10.33
N ALA A 83 3.12 -0.35 10.32
CA ALA A 83 3.81 0.04 11.55
C ALA A 83 2.95 0.97 12.42
N ILE A 84 2.53 2.11 11.88
CA ILE A 84 1.78 3.14 12.64
C ILE A 84 0.41 2.62 13.05
N GLY A 85 -0.29 1.89 12.19
CA GLY A 85 -1.58 1.31 12.51
C GLY A 85 -1.51 0.28 13.62
N PHE A 86 -0.46 -0.54 13.65
CA PHE A 86 -0.24 -1.49 14.75
C PHE A 86 0.05 -0.75 16.07
N ILE A 87 0.95 0.24 16.05
CA ILE A 87 1.25 1.07 17.22
C ILE A 87 -0.03 1.78 17.71
N TYR A 88 -0.87 2.28 16.80
CA TYR A 88 -2.13 2.92 17.16
C TYR A 88 -3.08 1.97 17.89
N VAL A 89 -3.18 0.70 17.45
CA VAL A 89 -3.94 -0.33 18.18
C VAL A 89 -3.36 -0.54 19.58
N LEU A 90 -2.04 -0.66 19.70
CA LEU A 90 -1.37 -0.85 21.00
C LEU A 90 -1.50 0.37 21.93
N ALA A 91 -1.62 1.58 21.37
CA ALA A 91 -1.90 2.82 22.09
C ALA A 91 -3.36 2.95 22.56
N GLY A 92 -4.17 1.89 22.44
CA GLY A 92 -5.56 1.88 22.92
C GLY A 92 -6.55 2.51 21.94
N ALA A 93 -6.33 2.36 20.63
CA ALA A 93 -7.25 2.86 19.62
C ALA A 93 -8.71 2.44 19.88
N SER A 94 -9.62 3.41 19.82
CA SER A 94 -11.05 3.13 19.84
C SER A 94 -11.50 2.44 18.56
N ALA A 95 -12.57 1.64 18.63
CA ALA A 95 -13.16 0.99 17.46
C ALA A 95 -13.56 2.01 16.37
N THR A 96 -14.12 3.14 16.77
CA THR A 96 -14.50 4.23 15.85
C THR A 96 -13.27 4.84 15.18
N GLY A 97 -12.21 5.12 15.94
CA GLY A 97 -10.96 5.65 15.39
C GLY A 97 -10.29 4.67 14.42
N ALA A 98 -10.30 3.37 14.76
CA ALA A 98 -9.81 2.31 13.88
C ALA A 98 -10.61 2.22 12.57
N LYS A 99 -11.95 2.25 12.62
CA LYS A 99 -12.80 2.30 11.42
C LYS A 99 -12.47 3.53 10.58
N ALA A 100 -12.40 4.71 11.21
CA ALA A 100 -12.14 5.97 10.52
C ALA A 100 -10.79 5.96 9.80
N TYR A 101 -9.68 5.65 10.49
CA TYR A 101 -8.35 5.72 9.88
C TYR A 101 -8.04 4.52 8.99
N PHE A 102 -8.31 3.28 9.43
CA PHE A 102 -7.86 2.10 8.70
C PHE A 102 -8.66 1.87 7.42
N ILE A 103 -9.99 2.02 7.47
CA ILE A 103 -10.84 1.83 6.29
C ILE A 103 -10.60 2.96 5.28
N THR A 104 -10.54 4.21 5.75
CA THR A 104 -10.29 5.36 4.87
C THR A 104 -8.92 5.28 4.21
N PHE A 105 -7.87 4.94 4.97
CA PHE A 105 -6.54 4.73 4.40
C PHE A 105 -6.57 3.61 3.36
N THR A 106 -7.17 2.46 3.69
CA THR A 106 -7.23 1.31 2.78
C THR A 106 -7.95 1.67 1.48
N ALA A 107 -9.14 2.25 1.56
CA ALA A 107 -9.88 2.71 0.40
C ALA A 107 -9.07 3.71 -0.44
N ALA A 108 -8.45 4.71 0.21
CA ALA A 108 -7.62 5.69 -0.47
C ALA A 108 -6.43 5.04 -1.21
N ARG A 109 -5.80 4.01 -0.65
CA ARG A 109 -4.68 3.30 -1.29
C ARG A 109 -5.11 2.42 -2.47
N ILE A 110 -6.25 1.76 -2.37
CA ILE A 110 -6.81 0.99 -3.50
C ILE A 110 -7.17 1.94 -4.63
N ILE A 111 -7.90 3.03 -4.33
CA ILE A 111 -8.24 4.07 -5.30
C ILE A 111 -6.97 4.65 -5.92
N HIS A 112 -5.99 5.04 -5.12
CA HIS A 112 -4.70 5.58 -5.59
C HIS A 112 -4.02 4.63 -6.58
N SER A 113 -3.97 3.33 -6.27
CA SER A 113 -3.34 2.33 -7.15
C SER A 113 -4.05 2.25 -8.51
N ILE A 114 -5.39 2.21 -8.50
CA ILE A 114 -6.21 2.16 -9.72
C ILE A 114 -6.04 3.44 -10.56
N VAL A 115 -6.23 4.62 -9.95
CA VAL A 115 -6.16 5.90 -10.68
C VAL A 115 -4.74 6.21 -11.16
N HIS A 116 -3.72 5.73 -10.45
CA HIS A 116 -2.33 5.92 -10.85
C HIS A 116 -1.99 5.12 -12.11
N ILE A 117 -2.42 3.85 -12.18
CA ILE A 117 -2.27 3.00 -13.36
C ILE A 117 -3.08 3.58 -14.53
N LYS A 118 -4.31 4.06 -14.29
CA LYS A 118 -5.17 4.67 -15.31
C LYS A 118 -4.80 6.12 -15.68
N ALA A 119 -3.74 6.69 -15.10
CA ALA A 119 -3.30 8.06 -15.34
C ALA A 119 -4.36 9.15 -15.06
N LEU A 120 -5.27 8.93 -14.11
CA LEU A 120 -6.38 9.84 -13.81
C LEU A 120 -5.98 10.91 -12.79
N GLN A 121 -5.76 12.13 -13.28
CA GLN A 121 -5.68 13.34 -12.46
C GLN A 121 -7.08 13.97 -12.30
N PRO A 122 -7.38 14.66 -11.20
CA PRO A 122 -6.57 14.94 -10.00
C PRO A 122 -6.65 13.85 -8.91
N TRP A 123 -7.40 12.78 -9.17
CA TRP A 123 -7.76 11.74 -8.20
C TRP A 123 -6.57 11.04 -7.56
N ARG A 124 -5.45 10.91 -8.30
CA ARG A 124 -4.19 10.40 -7.75
C ARG A 124 -3.69 11.26 -6.57
N SER A 125 -3.60 12.57 -6.74
CA SER A 125 -3.09 13.45 -5.69
C SER A 125 -4.06 13.53 -4.50
N ILE A 126 -5.37 13.56 -4.77
CA ILE A 126 -6.40 13.60 -3.72
C ILE A 126 -6.35 12.35 -2.85
N SER A 127 -6.35 11.16 -3.48
CA SER A 127 -6.28 9.88 -2.73
C SER A 127 -4.97 9.72 -1.96
N TYR A 128 -3.84 10.19 -2.51
CA TYR A 128 -2.57 10.24 -1.79
C TYR A 128 -2.65 11.15 -0.54
N GLY A 129 -3.22 12.35 -0.68
CA GLY A 129 -3.40 13.30 0.41
C GLY A 129 -4.27 12.73 1.54
N ILE A 130 -5.43 12.13 1.20
CA ILE A 130 -6.33 11.49 2.17
C ILE A 130 -5.61 10.39 2.96
N GLY A 131 -4.86 9.52 2.27
CA GLY A 131 -4.07 8.47 2.93
C GLY A 131 -3.01 9.06 3.88
N SER A 132 -2.31 10.10 3.43
CA SER A 132 -1.27 10.78 4.24
C SER A 132 -1.86 11.41 5.50
N LEU A 133 -3.04 12.03 5.40
CA LEU A 133 -3.75 12.60 6.56
C LEU A 133 -4.17 11.53 7.57
N CYS A 134 -4.55 10.33 7.12
CA CYS A 134 -4.86 9.22 8.03
C CYS A 134 -3.64 8.82 8.85
N ILE A 135 -2.46 8.69 8.22
CA ILE A 135 -1.21 8.38 8.91
C ILE A 135 -0.84 9.47 9.91
N ALA A 136 -0.87 10.74 9.47
CA ALA A 136 -0.56 11.88 10.33
C ALA A 136 -1.51 11.95 11.54
N GLY A 137 -2.81 11.73 11.32
CA GLY A 137 -3.80 11.67 12.39
C GLY A 137 -3.50 10.59 13.42
N MET A 138 -3.14 9.38 12.99
CA MET A 138 -2.74 8.31 13.92
C MET A 138 -1.46 8.65 14.68
N ILE A 139 -0.45 9.23 14.02
CA ILE A 139 0.80 9.66 14.70
C ILE A 139 0.49 10.66 15.82
N VAL A 140 -0.37 11.65 15.56
CA VAL A 140 -0.77 12.63 16.58
C VAL A 140 -1.49 11.94 17.75
N GLN A 141 -2.43 11.04 17.47
CA GLN A 141 -3.16 10.32 18.52
C GLN A 141 -2.24 9.42 19.36
N ILE A 142 -1.30 8.73 18.73
CA ILE A 142 -0.26 7.95 19.41
C ILE A 142 0.56 8.87 20.33
N GLY A 143 1.00 10.03 19.82
CA GLY A 143 1.74 11.02 20.60
C GLY A 143 0.96 11.47 21.84
N ILE A 144 -0.33 11.79 21.69
CA ILE A 144 -1.19 12.17 22.83
C ILE A 144 -1.32 11.02 23.84
N ALA A 145 -1.47 9.78 23.37
CA ALA A 145 -1.58 8.61 24.23
C ALA A 145 -0.28 8.29 25.00
N ALA A 146 0.89 8.60 24.43
CA ALA A 146 2.19 8.33 25.05
C ALA A 146 2.50 9.21 26.27
N PHE A 147 1.82 10.36 26.40
CA PHE A 147 2.01 11.30 27.52
C PHE A 147 0.81 11.34 28.50
N ARG A 148 -0.10 10.37 28.40
CA ARG A 148 -1.18 10.15 29.37
C ARG A 148 -0.79 9.05 30.34
#